data_AF-A0A1L0DPY4-F1
#
_entry.id   AF-A0A1L0DPY4-F1
#
_cell.length_a   1.000
_cell.length_b   1.000
_cell.length_c   1.000
_cell.angle_alpha   90.00
_cell.angle_beta   90.00
_cell.angle_gamma   90.00
#
_symmetry.space_group_name_H-M   'P 1'
#
loop_
_entity.id
_entity.type
_entity.pdbx_description
1 polymer ?
#
loop_
_entity_poly.entity_id
_entity_poly.type
_entity_poly.pdbx_seq_one_letter_code
_entity_poly.pdbx_strand_id
1 'polypeptide(L)'
;MSSVLENESLAMFFDEDFSAVTYVDALFQSITGSSDKYTRANLAKLSTRLLDLMAHLDYHTGEMSKEIADKILSLKKLSVSVISGAGIDADSTVDETTRLKYYVDSLKNSVEALQGDLEQARKQLDPQEILPDTDPVEVLIQLKKVRINIGKVLQVLQNARKMVGGSENQSTGVDDFQEALNILHDTIRTQAKEGTDSDRKELIQTLEEMKSWSPMFQQFTQFGPVYFKFIMKLEAELKN
;
A
#
# COMPACT_ATOMS: atom_id res chain seq x y z
N MET A 1 8.36 0.44 30.40
CA MET A 1 9.37 1.46 30.05
C MET A 1 10.70 0.73 30.06
N SER A 2 11.44 0.78 28.95
CA SER A 2 12.53 -0.15 28.64
C SER A 2 13.67 -0.11 29.68
N SER A 3 13.93 -1.26 30.30
CA SER A 3 15.06 -1.53 31.23
C SER A 3 16.44 -1.16 30.66
N VAL A 4 16.52 -0.96 29.34
CA VAL A 4 17.71 -0.61 28.57
C VAL A 4 18.17 0.84 28.79
N LEU A 5 17.28 1.74 29.22
CA LEU A 5 17.64 3.14 29.54
C LEU A 5 18.14 3.34 30.97
N GLU A 6 18.00 2.35 31.85
CA GLU A 6 18.51 2.42 33.23
C GLU A 6 20.00 2.07 33.33
N ASN A 7 20.56 1.44 32.29
CA ASN A 7 21.97 1.06 32.26
C ASN A 7 22.80 2.15 31.58
N GLU A 8 23.51 2.94 32.37
CA GLU A 8 24.36 4.06 31.92
C GLU A 8 25.38 3.65 30.85
N SER A 9 25.92 2.43 30.94
CA SER A 9 26.85 1.85 29.96
C SER A 9 26.22 1.52 28.62
N LEU A 10 24.90 1.36 28.56
CA LEU A 10 24.16 1.04 27.34
C LEU A 10 23.56 2.31 26.72
N ALA A 11 23.22 3.30 27.55
CA ALA A 11 22.70 4.60 27.15
C ALA A 11 23.62 5.35 26.17
N MET A 12 24.94 5.21 26.33
CA MET A 12 25.93 5.83 25.44
C MET A 12 25.87 5.33 23.99
N PHE A 13 25.36 4.12 23.73
CA PHE A 13 25.20 3.61 22.37
C PHE A 13 23.95 4.15 21.65
N PHE A 14 23.08 4.85 22.38
CA PHE A 14 21.90 5.51 21.83
C PHE A 14 22.08 7.02 21.63
N ASP A 15 23.27 7.55 21.95
CA ASP A 15 23.63 8.93 21.65
C ASP A 15 23.97 9.08 20.16
N GLU A 16 23.36 10.07 19.49
CA GLU A 16 23.57 10.32 18.06
C GLU A 16 25.01 10.78 17.77
N ASP A 17 25.69 11.38 18.74
CA ASP A 17 27.09 11.81 18.63
C ASP A 17 28.10 10.72 19.03
N PHE A 18 27.65 9.51 19.36
CA PHE A 18 28.53 8.43 19.78
C PHE A 18 29.41 7.90 18.62
N SER A 19 30.73 7.95 18.83
CA SER A 19 31.72 7.36 17.93
C SER A 19 32.45 6.19 18.61
N ALA A 20 32.23 4.98 18.09
CA ALA A 20 32.86 3.76 18.60
C ALA A 20 34.39 3.83 18.58
N VAL A 21 34.97 4.46 17.55
CA VAL A 21 36.44 4.59 17.41
C VAL A 21 36.98 5.50 18.51
N THR A 22 36.33 6.64 18.75
CA THR A 22 36.73 7.62 19.77
C THR A 22 36.57 7.05 21.18
N TYR A 23 35.54 6.26 21.42
CA TYR A 23 35.33 5.56 22.69
C TYR A 23 36.44 4.55 22.98
N VAL A 24 36.80 3.72 22.01
CA VAL A 24 37.88 2.74 22.17
C VAL A 24 39.20 3.48 22.40
N ASP A 25 39.52 4.52 21.64
CA ASP A 25 40.75 5.29 21.85
C ASP A 25 40.82 5.93 23.25
N ALA A 26 39.72 6.51 23.73
CA ALA A 26 39.62 7.06 25.07
C ALA A 26 39.75 5.98 26.16
N LEU A 27 39.18 4.79 25.94
CA LEU A 27 39.29 3.64 26.84
C LEU A 27 40.75 3.18 26.95
N PHE A 28 41.43 3.01 25.82
CA PHE A 28 42.85 2.64 25.79
C PHE A 28 43.71 3.70 26.48
N GLN A 29 43.43 5.00 26.28
CA GLN A 29 44.13 6.09 26.96
C GLN A 29 43.87 6.12 28.48
N SER A 30 42.64 5.84 28.92
CA SER A 30 42.27 5.82 30.34
C SER A 30 42.94 4.68 31.12
N ILE A 31 43.16 3.54 30.47
CA ILE A 31 43.76 2.35 31.11
C ILE A 31 45.30 2.43 31.09
N THR A 32 45.88 3.00 30.04
CA THR A 32 47.35 3.01 29.84
C THR A 32 48.05 4.26 30.40
N GLY A 33 47.32 5.35 30.61
CA GLY A 33 47.88 6.62 31.10
C GLY A 33 48.87 7.27 30.13
N SER A 34 49.25 8.52 30.39
CA SER A 34 50.07 9.32 29.45
C SER A 34 51.56 8.94 29.42
N SER A 35 52.08 8.19 30.41
CA SER A 35 53.54 8.07 30.62
C SER A 35 54.13 6.65 30.47
N ASP A 36 53.35 5.56 30.46
CA ASP A 36 53.92 4.19 30.36
C ASP A 36 52.93 3.20 29.72
N LYS A 37 52.74 3.40 28.40
CA LYS A 37 51.66 2.78 27.61
C LYS A 37 51.74 1.26 27.47
N TYR A 38 52.91 0.66 27.71
CA TYR A 38 53.19 -0.75 27.37
C TYR A 38 53.92 -1.55 28.46
N THR A 39 53.73 -1.21 29.73
CA THR A 39 54.26 -2.06 30.81
C THR A 39 53.45 -3.37 30.90
N ARG A 40 54.12 -4.49 31.18
CA ARG A 40 53.51 -5.83 31.25
C ARG A 40 52.31 -5.90 32.20
N ALA A 41 52.36 -5.14 33.30
CA ALA A 41 51.27 -5.05 34.27
C ALA A 41 50.05 -4.27 33.73
N ASN A 42 50.27 -3.20 32.97
CA ASN A 42 49.18 -2.42 32.35
C ASN A 42 48.54 -3.19 31.18
N LEU A 43 49.34 -3.93 30.41
CA LEU A 43 48.82 -4.80 29.35
C LEU A 43 47.97 -5.95 29.90
N ALA A 44 48.36 -6.55 31.02
CA ALA A 44 47.56 -7.57 31.69
C ALA A 44 46.22 -7.00 32.18
N LYS A 45 46.23 -5.82 32.83
CA LYS A 45 45.02 -5.12 33.28
C LYS A 45 44.11 -4.70 32.11
N LEU A 46 44.70 -4.23 31.03
CA LEU A 46 44.00 -3.87 29.79
C LEU A 46 43.33 -5.10 29.19
N SER A 47 44.06 -6.21 29.08
CA SER A 47 43.52 -7.47 28.57
C SER A 47 42.35 -7.98 29.42
N THR A 48 42.45 -7.95 30.74
CA THR A 48 41.36 -8.42 31.61
C THR A 48 40.13 -7.50 31.52
N ARG A 49 40.33 -6.18 31.45
CA ARG A 49 39.21 -5.21 31.31
C ARG A 49 38.56 -5.24 29.93
N LEU A 50 39.32 -5.50 28.87
CA LEU A 50 38.77 -5.66 27.52
C LEU A 50 37.96 -6.95 27.41
N LEU A 51 38.42 -8.04 28.03
CA LEU A 51 37.66 -9.30 28.06
C LEU A 51 36.34 -9.15 28.83
N ASP A 52 36.37 -8.44 29.97
CA ASP A 52 35.17 -8.15 30.76
C ASP A 52 34.20 -7.24 30.00
N LEU A 53 34.71 -6.17 29.37
CA LEU A 53 33.91 -5.29 28.51
C LEU A 53 33.30 -6.06 27.33
N MET A 54 34.06 -6.96 26.69
CA MET A 54 33.57 -7.77 25.58
C MET A 54 32.43 -8.69 26.03
N ALA A 55 32.57 -9.35 27.19
CA ALA A 55 31.50 -10.17 27.75
C ALA A 55 30.24 -9.36 28.07
N HIS A 56 30.39 -8.15 28.60
CA HIS A 56 29.28 -7.23 28.84
C HIS A 56 28.63 -6.74 27.53
N LEU A 57 29.42 -6.41 26.51
CA LEU A 57 28.90 -6.01 25.19
C LEU A 57 28.18 -7.15 24.48
N ASP A 58 28.69 -8.38 24.58
CA ASP A 58 28.04 -9.56 24.03
C ASP A 58 26.68 -9.81 24.71
N TYR A 59 26.63 -9.67 26.05
CA TYR A 59 25.38 -9.76 26.80
C TYR A 59 24.38 -8.70 26.36
N HIS A 60 24.79 -7.43 26.30
CA HIS A 60 23.90 -6.33 25.90
C HIS A 60 23.48 -6.41 24.42
N THR A 61 24.35 -6.91 23.53
CA THR A 61 24.00 -7.16 22.13
C THR A 61 22.95 -8.25 22.02
N GLY A 62 23.07 -9.32 22.82
CA GLY A 62 22.06 -10.37 22.90
C GLY A 62 20.72 -9.86 23.44
N GLU A 63 20.75 -9.05 24.50
CA GLU A 63 19.57 -8.43 25.10
C GLU A 63 18.89 -7.45 24.13
N MET A 64 19.65 -6.59 23.46
CA MET A 64 19.15 -5.64 22.47
C MET A 64 18.58 -6.36 21.24
N SER A 65 19.24 -7.43 20.77
CA SER A 65 18.69 -8.28 19.70
C SER A 65 17.36 -8.91 20.09
N LYS A 66 17.21 -9.32 21.35
CA LYS A 66 15.95 -9.85 21.88
C LYS A 66 14.87 -8.78 21.97
N GLU A 67 15.18 -7.59 22.49
CA GLU A 67 14.21 -6.49 22.55
C GLU A 67 13.80 -6.02 21.14
N ILE A 68 14.73 -5.98 20.18
CA ILE A 68 14.41 -5.70 18.77
C ILE A 68 13.47 -6.76 18.22
N ALA A 69 13.75 -8.04 18.44
CA ALA A 69 12.87 -9.13 18.01
C ALA A 69 11.48 -9.02 18.65
N ASP A 70 11.40 -8.73 19.95
CA ASP A 70 10.15 -8.54 20.67
C ASP A 70 9.38 -7.31 20.17
N LYS A 71 10.06 -6.20 19.87
CA LYS A 71 9.44 -5.01 19.25
C LYS A 71 8.97 -5.28 17.83
N ILE A 72 9.72 -6.04 17.03
CA ILE A 72 9.31 -6.47 15.69
C ILE A 72 8.08 -7.38 15.79
N LEU A 73 8.03 -8.31 16.74
CA LEU A 73 6.87 -9.15 16.99
C LEU A 73 5.67 -8.33 17.46
N SER A 74 5.91 -7.32 18.32
CA SER A 74 4.88 -6.39 18.77
C SER A 74 4.35 -5.55 17.61
N LEU A 75 5.22 -5.07 16.73
CA LEU A 75 4.85 -4.30 15.54
C LEU A 75 4.13 -5.18 14.53
N LYS A 76 4.54 -6.44 14.36
CA LYS A 76 3.80 -7.44 13.58
C LYS A 76 2.42 -7.66 14.17
N LYS A 77 2.31 -7.85 15.48
CA LYS A 77 1.02 -8.04 16.18
C LYS A 77 0.12 -6.80 16.09
N LEU A 78 0.68 -5.60 16.21
CA LEU A 78 -0.06 -4.35 16.02
C LEU A 78 -0.45 -4.16 14.56
N SER A 79 0.41 -4.51 13.60
CA SER A 79 0.05 -4.50 12.19
C SER A 79 -1.12 -5.46 11.95
N VAL A 80 -1.07 -6.68 12.50
CA VAL A 80 -2.18 -7.64 12.44
C VAL A 80 -3.41 -7.07 13.13
N SER A 81 -3.30 -6.43 14.29
CA SER A 81 -4.45 -5.84 15.01
C SER A 81 -5.07 -4.62 14.30
N VAL A 82 -4.26 -3.80 13.62
CA VAL A 82 -4.74 -2.67 12.79
C VAL A 82 -5.36 -3.21 11.51
N ILE A 83 -4.82 -4.31 10.97
CA ILE A 83 -5.37 -5.07 9.84
C ILE A 83 -6.68 -5.80 10.24
N SER A 84 -6.81 -6.22 11.50
CA SER A 84 -7.97 -6.90 12.10
C SER A 84 -8.98 -5.92 12.74
N GLY A 85 -8.95 -4.64 12.36
CA GLY A 85 -9.90 -3.60 12.78
C GLY A 85 -11.37 -3.82 12.37
N ALA A 86 -11.76 -5.05 12.01
CA ALA A 86 -13.13 -5.53 12.08
C ALA A 86 -13.03 -6.95 12.62
N GLY A 87 -13.47 -7.14 13.87
CA GLY A 87 -13.22 -8.37 14.62
C GLY A 87 -13.68 -9.61 13.88
N ILE A 88 -12.86 -10.66 13.95
CA ILE A 88 -13.26 -12.07 13.99
C ILE A 88 -12.06 -12.82 14.60
N ASP A 89 -12.42 -13.83 15.37
CA ASP A 89 -11.62 -14.66 16.25
C ASP A 89 -10.29 -15.17 15.69
N ALA A 90 -9.37 -15.31 16.64
CA ALA A 90 -8.09 -15.96 16.49
C ALA A 90 -8.25 -17.47 16.27
N ASP A 91 -8.43 -17.92 15.03
CA ASP A 91 -8.00 -19.26 14.59
C ASP A 91 -8.11 -19.44 13.06
N SER A 92 -7.38 -18.64 12.28
CA SER A 92 -7.18 -19.00 10.88
C SER A 92 -5.81 -18.57 10.36
N THR A 93 -5.15 -19.59 9.84
CA THR A 93 -3.95 -19.61 9.02
C THR A 93 -3.81 -18.36 8.16
N VAL A 94 -2.68 -17.68 8.36
CA VAL A 94 -1.92 -16.85 7.41
C VAL A 94 -2.58 -16.75 6.02
N ASP A 95 -3.59 -15.88 5.91
CA ASP A 95 -4.02 -15.42 4.60
C ASP A 95 -3.28 -14.13 4.33
N GLU A 96 -2.47 -14.19 3.27
CA GLU A 96 -1.70 -13.10 2.73
C GLU A 96 -2.61 -11.87 2.62
N THR A 97 -2.35 -10.87 3.47
CA THR A 97 -3.01 -9.58 3.39
C THR A 97 -2.63 -8.98 2.04
N THR A 98 -3.50 -9.23 1.06
CA THR A 98 -3.25 -9.03 -0.35
C THR A 98 -2.88 -7.57 -0.58
N ARG A 99 -1.90 -7.33 -1.47
CA ARG A 99 -1.45 -5.98 -1.88
C ARG A 99 -2.62 -5.04 -2.19
N LEU A 100 -3.77 -5.59 -2.60
CA LEU A 100 -5.02 -4.88 -2.79
C LEU A 100 -5.50 -4.13 -1.54
N LYS A 101 -5.40 -4.73 -0.35
CA LYS A 101 -5.77 -4.07 0.92
C LYS A 101 -4.89 -2.85 1.19
N TYR A 102 -3.59 -2.95 0.92
CA TYR A 102 -2.67 -1.79 0.98
C TYR A 102 -3.06 -0.70 -0.03
N TYR A 103 -3.48 -1.06 -1.24
CA TYR A 103 -3.96 -0.08 -2.21
C TYR A 103 -5.29 0.55 -1.81
N VAL A 104 -6.19 -0.20 -1.16
CA VAL A 104 -7.47 0.31 -0.63
C VAL A 104 -7.23 1.25 0.55
N ASP A 105 -6.33 0.92 1.47
CA ASP A 105 -5.98 1.80 2.60
C ASP A 105 -5.21 3.04 2.14
N SER A 106 -4.32 2.91 1.16
CA SER A 106 -3.65 4.06 0.53
C SER A 106 -4.66 4.96 -0.19
N LEU A 107 -5.64 4.38 -0.88
CA LEU A 107 -6.72 5.13 -1.51
C LEU A 107 -7.59 5.83 -0.48
N LYS A 108 -7.94 5.16 0.64
CA LYS A 108 -8.68 5.77 1.74
C LYS A 108 -7.93 6.97 2.33
N ASN A 109 -6.64 6.80 2.63
CA ASN A 109 -5.80 7.88 3.12
C ASN A 109 -5.67 9.03 2.11
N SER A 110 -5.60 8.71 0.81
CA SER A 110 -5.57 9.71 -0.26
C SER A 110 -6.91 10.46 -0.37
N VAL A 111 -8.04 9.80 -0.14
CA VAL A 111 -9.38 10.42 -0.12
C VAL A 111 -9.56 11.30 1.10
N GLU A 112 -9.10 10.87 2.28
CA GLU A 112 -9.12 11.68 3.50
C GLU A 112 -8.21 12.91 3.38
N ALA A 113 -7.02 12.76 2.80
CA ALA A 113 -6.13 13.88 2.48
C ALA A 113 -6.78 14.85 1.48
N LEU A 114 -7.39 14.34 0.39
CA LEU A 114 -8.10 15.17 -0.58
C LEU A 114 -9.30 15.90 0.06
N GLN A 115 -10.00 15.26 1.00
CA GLN A 115 -11.10 15.89 1.73
C GLN A 115 -10.57 17.03 2.63
N GLY A 116 -9.45 16.82 3.31
CA GLY A 116 -8.75 17.86 4.07
C GLY A 116 -8.29 19.02 3.18
N ASP A 117 -7.68 18.72 2.04
CA ASP A 117 -7.27 19.71 1.04
C ASP A 117 -8.45 20.47 0.46
N LEU A 118 -9.61 19.82 0.30
CA LEU A 118 -10.83 20.45 -0.19
C LEU A 118 -11.47 21.35 0.88
N GLU A 119 -11.41 20.95 2.15
CA GLU A 119 -11.79 21.81 3.28
C GLU A 119 -10.83 22.99 3.44
N GLN A 120 -9.53 22.80 3.20
CA GLN A 120 -8.53 23.86 3.24
C GLN A 120 -8.66 24.82 2.05
N ALA A 121 -8.85 24.31 0.84
CA ALA A 121 -9.18 25.12 -0.34
C ALA A 121 -10.48 25.89 -0.13
N ARG A 122 -11.49 25.27 0.50
CA ARG A 122 -12.74 25.94 0.88
C ARG A 122 -12.52 27.05 1.92
N LYS A 123 -11.60 26.87 2.86
CA LYS A 123 -11.20 27.91 3.83
C LYS A 123 -10.39 29.04 3.18
N GLN A 124 -9.56 28.73 2.18
CA GLN A 124 -8.83 29.72 1.38
C GLN A 124 -9.72 30.46 0.36
N LEU A 125 -10.92 29.93 0.10
CA LEU A 125 -11.97 30.55 -0.70
C LEU A 125 -12.90 31.48 0.11
N ASP A 126 -12.64 31.68 1.41
CA ASP A 126 -13.30 32.78 2.13
C ASP A 126 -12.81 34.11 1.53
N PRO A 127 -13.72 35.07 1.23
CA PRO A 127 -13.52 36.09 0.19
C PRO A 127 -12.57 37.25 0.57
N GLN A 128 -11.56 37.04 1.41
CA GLN A 128 -10.77 38.12 2.00
C GLN A 128 -9.35 38.30 1.45
N GLU A 129 -8.91 37.50 0.48
CA GLU A 129 -7.64 37.73 -0.25
C GLU A 129 -7.86 37.67 -1.77
N ILE A 130 -8.53 38.69 -2.33
CA ILE A 130 -8.45 38.96 -3.76
C ILE A 130 -7.22 39.84 -4.00
N LEU A 131 -6.12 39.21 -4.40
CA LEU A 131 -5.00 39.89 -5.07
C LEU A 131 -5.49 40.52 -6.39
N PRO A 132 -4.95 41.67 -6.84
CA PRO A 132 -5.67 42.59 -7.72
C PRO A 132 -5.53 42.33 -9.23
N ASP A 133 -5.09 41.16 -9.70
CA ASP A 133 -4.65 41.05 -11.11
C ASP A 133 -5.02 39.75 -11.85
N THR A 134 -6.11 39.08 -11.43
CA THR A 134 -6.68 37.98 -12.22
C THR A 134 -8.15 38.28 -12.45
N ASP A 135 -8.59 38.32 -13.71
CA ASP A 135 -9.99 38.56 -14.06
C ASP A 135 -10.87 37.57 -13.26
N PRO A 136 -11.67 38.06 -12.29
CA PRO A 136 -12.43 37.21 -11.39
C PRO A 136 -13.42 36.30 -12.15
N VAL A 137 -13.79 36.68 -13.37
CA VAL A 137 -14.64 35.87 -14.26
C VAL A 137 -13.88 34.65 -14.79
N GLU A 138 -12.60 34.80 -15.14
CA GLU A 138 -11.78 33.70 -15.64
C GLU A 138 -11.45 32.68 -14.55
N VAL A 139 -11.16 33.18 -13.34
CA VAL A 139 -11.02 32.34 -12.13
C VAL A 139 -12.32 31.58 -11.85
N LEU A 140 -13.49 32.22 -11.98
CA LEU A 140 -14.79 31.57 -11.82
C LEU A 140 -15.06 30.48 -12.86
N ILE A 141 -14.67 30.71 -14.12
CA ILE A 141 -14.79 29.74 -15.22
C ILE A 141 -13.90 28.53 -14.97
N GLN A 142 -12.65 28.75 -14.56
CA GLN A 142 -11.72 27.67 -14.21
C GLN A 142 -12.23 26.88 -12.99
N LEU A 143 -12.75 27.54 -11.96
CA LEU A 143 -13.37 26.89 -10.80
C LEU A 143 -14.62 26.08 -11.16
N LYS A 144 -15.46 26.57 -12.08
CA LYS A 144 -16.61 25.81 -12.60
C LYS A 144 -16.14 24.56 -13.35
N LYS A 145 -15.06 24.65 -14.13
CA LYS A 145 -14.45 23.51 -14.83
C LYS A 145 -13.87 22.50 -13.84
N VAL A 146 -13.17 22.96 -12.80
CA VAL A 146 -12.66 22.12 -11.71
C VAL A 146 -13.79 21.41 -10.98
N ARG A 147 -14.89 22.11 -10.63
CA ARG A 147 -16.07 21.51 -10.00
C ARG A 147 -16.70 20.39 -10.83
N ILE A 148 -16.85 20.62 -12.14
CA ILE A 148 -17.38 19.59 -13.06
C ILE A 148 -16.44 18.39 -13.12
N ASN A 149 -15.13 18.62 -13.18
CA ASN A 149 -14.14 17.56 -13.23
C ASN A 149 -14.10 16.74 -11.93
N ILE A 150 -14.17 17.39 -10.76
CA ILE A 150 -14.27 16.72 -9.46
C ILE A 150 -15.56 15.89 -9.37
N GLY A 151 -16.68 16.42 -9.87
CA GLY A 151 -17.93 15.66 -9.95
C GLY A 151 -17.81 14.39 -10.80
N LYS A 152 -17.13 14.48 -11.94
CA LYS A 152 -16.86 13.31 -12.80
C LYS A 152 -15.95 12.29 -12.10
N VAL A 153 -14.90 12.73 -11.42
CA VAL A 153 -13.99 11.85 -10.67
C VAL A 153 -14.73 11.16 -9.52
N LEU A 154 -15.60 11.89 -8.81
CA LEU A 154 -16.44 11.33 -7.75
C LEU A 154 -17.43 10.29 -8.29
N GLN A 155 -18.01 10.52 -9.46
CA GLN A 155 -18.88 9.54 -10.12
C GLN A 155 -18.12 8.29 -10.55
N VAL A 156 -16.89 8.43 -11.07
CA VAL A 156 -16.02 7.29 -11.39
C VAL A 156 -15.64 6.51 -10.14
N LEU A 157 -15.30 7.19 -9.04
CA LEU A 157 -15.00 6.55 -7.75
C LEU A 157 -16.22 5.86 -7.13
N GLN A 158 -17.41 6.45 -7.27
CA GLN A 158 -18.65 5.82 -6.82
C GLN A 158 -19.00 4.59 -7.67
N ASN A 159 -18.77 4.64 -8.98
CA ASN A 159 -18.94 3.48 -9.86
C ASN A 159 -17.90 2.41 -9.54
N ALA A 160 -16.63 2.77 -9.33
CA ALA A 160 -15.60 1.85 -8.87
C ALA A 160 -15.95 1.24 -7.52
N ARG A 161 -16.47 2.01 -6.57
CA ARG A 161 -16.96 1.51 -5.28
C ARG A 161 -18.16 0.57 -5.43
N LYS A 162 -19.07 0.80 -6.38
CA LYS A 162 -20.17 -0.12 -6.66
C LYS A 162 -19.68 -1.42 -7.31
N MET A 163 -18.64 -1.35 -8.14
CA MET A 163 -18.00 -2.53 -8.73
C MET A 163 -17.14 -3.31 -7.72
N VAL A 164 -16.52 -2.63 -6.75
CA VAL A 164 -15.63 -3.24 -5.74
C VAL A 164 -16.39 -3.64 -4.48
N GLY A 165 -17.48 -2.94 -4.14
CA GLY A 165 -18.33 -3.21 -2.97
C GLY A 165 -19.49 -4.17 -3.26
N GLY A 166 -19.60 -4.67 -4.50
CA GLY A 166 -20.48 -5.77 -4.85
C GLY A 166 -19.72 -7.08 -4.82
N SER A 167 -20.02 -7.92 -3.83
CA SER A 167 -19.52 -9.29 -3.64
C SER A 167 -18.13 -9.43 -3.02
N GLU A 168 -18.11 -9.41 -1.69
CA GLU A 168 -17.10 -10.14 -0.92
C GLU A 168 -17.15 -11.64 -1.34
N ASN A 169 -15.98 -12.20 -1.67
CA ASN A 169 -15.70 -13.64 -1.82
C ASN A 169 -16.08 -14.37 -3.12
N GLN A 170 -15.93 -13.76 -4.29
CA GLN A 170 -15.71 -14.56 -5.51
C GLN A 170 -14.45 -14.08 -6.22
N SER A 171 -13.33 -14.74 -5.92
CA SER A 171 -12.27 -14.90 -6.90
C SER A 171 -12.90 -15.65 -8.08
N THR A 172 -13.48 -14.95 -9.05
CA THR A 172 -13.96 -15.58 -10.28
C THR A 172 -12.78 -16.25 -10.96
N GLY A 173 -12.76 -17.57 -10.91
CA GLY A 173 -11.79 -18.37 -11.62
C GLY A 173 -11.94 -18.14 -13.13
N VAL A 174 -10.95 -18.59 -13.89
CA VAL A 174 -11.03 -18.59 -15.36
C VAL A 174 -12.25 -19.38 -15.84
N ASP A 175 -12.65 -20.40 -15.09
CA ASP A 175 -13.83 -21.22 -15.36
C ASP A 175 -15.13 -20.45 -15.11
N ASP A 176 -15.26 -19.71 -14.00
CA ASP A 176 -16.43 -18.87 -13.71
C ASP A 176 -16.57 -17.75 -14.76
N PHE A 177 -15.44 -17.16 -15.18
CA PHE A 177 -15.42 -16.18 -16.25
C PHE A 177 -15.85 -16.78 -17.58
N GLN A 178 -15.40 -18.00 -17.89
CA GLN A 178 -15.82 -18.70 -19.09
C GLN A 178 -17.31 -19.06 -19.06
N GLU A 179 -17.83 -19.48 -17.90
CA GLU A 179 -19.25 -19.76 -17.71
C GLU A 179 -20.10 -18.49 -17.88
N ALA A 180 -19.70 -17.38 -17.27
CA ALA A 180 -20.38 -16.09 -17.43
C ALA A 180 -20.37 -15.63 -18.90
N LEU A 181 -19.27 -15.82 -19.63
CA LEU A 181 -19.20 -15.53 -21.06
C LEU A 181 -20.07 -16.46 -21.90
N ASN A 182 -20.21 -17.74 -21.53
CA ASN A 182 -21.12 -18.65 -22.22
C ASN A 182 -22.59 -18.27 -21.96
N ILE A 183 -22.95 -17.89 -20.73
CA ILE A 183 -24.31 -17.41 -20.41
C ILE A 183 -24.60 -16.12 -21.18
N LEU A 184 -23.63 -15.20 -21.26
CA LEU A 184 -23.75 -13.98 -22.04
C LEU A 184 -23.89 -14.29 -23.54
N HIS A 185 -23.11 -15.25 -24.06
CA HIS A 185 -23.22 -15.73 -25.44
C HIS A 185 -24.64 -16.25 -25.73
N ASP A 186 -25.17 -17.10 -24.85
CA ASP A 186 -26.49 -17.68 -25.01
C ASP A 186 -27.61 -16.64 -24.85
N THR A 187 -27.40 -15.62 -24.01
CA THR A 187 -28.32 -14.48 -23.87
C THR A 187 -28.32 -13.62 -25.14
N ILE A 188 -27.15 -13.26 -25.67
CA ILE A 188 -27.03 -12.52 -26.93
C ILE A 188 -27.65 -13.31 -28.08
N ARG A 189 -27.43 -14.63 -28.11
CA ARG A 189 -28.01 -15.53 -29.11
C ARG A 189 -29.53 -15.60 -29.03
N THR A 190 -30.08 -15.65 -27.81
CA THR A 190 -31.53 -15.67 -27.59
C THR A 190 -32.15 -14.33 -27.98
N GLN A 191 -31.54 -13.21 -27.58
CA GLN A 191 -32.00 -11.87 -27.95
C GLN A 191 -31.83 -11.59 -29.45
N ALA A 192 -30.81 -12.12 -30.11
CA ALA A 192 -30.66 -12.02 -31.57
C ALA A 192 -31.74 -12.84 -32.32
N LYS A 193 -32.22 -13.94 -31.74
CA LYS A 193 -33.29 -14.77 -32.32
C LYS A 193 -34.69 -14.24 -32.06
N GLU A 194 -34.94 -13.72 -30.85
CA GLU A 194 -36.28 -13.33 -30.37
C GLU A 194 -36.53 -11.81 -30.37
N GLY A 195 -35.49 -10.99 -30.53
CA GLY A 195 -35.57 -9.53 -30.46
C GLY A 195 -36.05 -8.85 -31.74
N THR A 196 -36.58 -7.63 -31.57
CA THR A 196 -37.01 -6.75 -32.67
C THR A 196 -35.81 -6.16 -33.42
N ASP A 197 -36.02 -5.62 -34.63
CA ASP A 197 -34.96 -5.01 -35.45
C ASP A 197 -34.23 -3.84 -34.76
N SER A 198 -34.85 -3.22 -33.76
CA SER A 198 -34.21 -2.19 -32.91
C SER A 198 -33.22 -2.83 -31.93
N ASP A 199 -33.63 -3.90 -31.25
CA ASP A 199 -32.81 -4.64 -30.29
C ASP A 199 -31.57 -5.24 -30.99
N ARG A 200 -31.74 -5.71 -32.24
CA ARG A 200 -30.63 -6.21 -33.07
C ARG A 200 -29.59 -5.13 -33.37
N LYS A 201 -29.98 -3.88 -33.55
CA LYS A 201 -29.04 -2.76 -33.79
C LYS A 201 -28.29 -2.39 -32.52
N GLU A 202 -28.96 -2.37 -31.37
CA GLU A 202 -28.33 -2.14 -30.07
C GLU A 202 -27.38 -3.29 -29.70
N LEU A 203 -27.72 -4.53 -30.06
CA LEU A 203 -26.84 -5.70 -29.91
C LEU A 203 -25.58 -5.61 -30.78
N ILE A 204 -25.70 -5.14 -32.02
CA ILE A 204 -24.54 -4.93 -32.91
C ILE A 204 -23.63 -3.83 -32.34
N GLN A 205 -24.21 -2.74 -31.83
CA GLN A 205 -23.43 -1.66 -31.22
C GLN A 205 -22.70 -2.13 -29.95
N THR A 206 -23.40 -2.82 -29.05
CA THR A 206 -22.79 -3.38 -27.84
C THR A 206 -21.71 -4.41 -28.17
N LEU A 207 -21.84 -5.15 -29.27
CA LEU A 207 -20.83 -6.08 -29.77
C LEU A 207 -19.59 -5.35 -30.32
N GLU A 208 -19.75 -4.24 -31.04
CA GLU A 208 -18.62 -3.40 -31.46
C GLU A 208 -17.90 -2.78 -30.26
N GLU A 209 -18.65 -2.34 -29.25
CA GLU A 209 -18.07 -1.84 -27.99
C GLU A 209 -17.31 -2.95 -27.26
N MET A 210 -17.87 -4.15 -27.19
CA MET A 210 -17.22 -5.30 -26.57
C MET A 210 -15.95 -5.71 -27.33
N LYS A 211 -15.97 -5.66 -28.66
CA LYS A 211 -14.77 -5.86 -29.49
C LYS A 211 -13.71 -4.79 -29.21
N SER A 212 -14.10 -3.55 -29.00
CA SER A 212 -13.18 -2.45 -28.66
C SER A 212 -12.46 -2.67 -27.33
N TRP A 213 -12.99 -3.50 -26.43
CA TRP A 213 -12.35 -3.86 -25.16
C TRP A 213 -11.34 -5.00 -25.28
N SER A 214 -11.26 -5.69 -26.43
CA SER A 214 -10.29 -6.76 -26.67
C SER A 214 -8.82 -6.41 -26.32
N PRO A 215 -8.30 -5.20 -26.63
CA PRO A 215 -6.94 -4.80 -26.24
C PRO A 215 -6.75 -4.73 -24.72
N MET A 216 -7.81 -4.42 -23.96
CA MET A 216 -7.75 -4.37 -22.49
C MET A 216 -7.57 -5.75 -21.88
N PHE A 217 -8.01 -6.80 -22.58
CA PHE A 217 -7.87 -8.18 -22.14
C PHE A 217 -6.56 -8.84 -22.56
N GLN A 218 -5.78 -8.21 -23.45
CA GLN A 218 -4.52 -8.75 -23.98
C GLN A 218 -3.43 -8.92 -22.90
N GLN A 219 -3.44 -8.06 -21.88
CA GLN A 219 -2.50 -8.11 -20.76
C GLN A 219 -2.81 -9.24 -19.76
N PHE A 220 -3.99 -9.85 -19.81
CA PHE A 220 -4.37 -10.96 -18.92
C PHE A 220 -4.09 -12.29 -19.59
N THR A 221 -3.00 -12.96 -19.21
CA THR A 221 -2.51 -14.20 -19.83
C THR A 221 -3.52 -15.35 -19.80
N GLN A 222 -4.37 -15.40 -18.77
CA GLN A 222 -5.37 -16.47 -18.59
C GLN A 222 -6.76 -16.08 -19.11
N PHE A 223 -7.19 -14.83 -18.91
CA PHE A 223 -8.53 -14.35 -19.30
C PHE A 223 -8.61 -13.84 -20.75
N GLY A 224 -7.51 -13.32 -21.29
CA GLY A 224 -7.42 -12.81 -22.66
C GLY A 224 -7.76 -13.84 -23.72
N PRO A 225 -7.17 -15.06 -23.69
CA PRO A 225 -7.50 -16.11 -24.65
C PRO A 225 -8.97 -16.56 -24.59
N VAL A 226 -9.58 -16.60 -23.41
CA VAL A 226 -10.99 -16.99 -23.21
C VAL A 226 -11.91 -15.95 -23.82
N TYR A 227 -11.63 -14.66 -23.53
CA TYR A 227 -12.38 -13.55 -24.08
C TYR A 227 -12.26 -13.45 -25.62
N PHE A 228 -11.06 -13.60 -26.16
CA PHE A 228 -10.85 -13.56 -27.61
C PHE A 228 -11.61 -14.70 -28.33
N LYS A 229 -11.63 -15.91 -27.74
CA LYS A 229 -12.44 -17.02 -28.26
C LYS A 229 -13.94 -16.72 -28.23
N PHE A 230 -14.43 -16.05 -27.19
CA PHE A 230 -15.83 -15.62 -27.10
C PHE A 230 -16.20 -14.59 -28.18
N ILE A 231 -15.36 -13.56 -28.39
CA ILE A 231 -15.59 -12.56 -29.45
C ILE A 231 -15.57 -13.22 -30.84
N MET A 232 -14.63 -14.12 -31.10
CA MET A 232 -14.54 -14.84 -32.38
C MET A 232 -15.76 -15.75 -32.61
N LYS A 233 -16.30 -16.40 -31.57
CA LYS A 233 -17.54 -17.19 -31.66
C LYS A 233 -18.75 -16.30 -31.98
N LEU A 234 -18.88 -15.16 -31.30
CA LEU A 234 -19.95 -14.19 -31.55
C LEU A 234 -19.89 -13.62 -32.98
N GLU A 235 -18.70 -13.24 -33.46
CA GLU A 235 -18.55 -12.73 -34.83
C GLU A 235 -18.89 -13.77 -35.91
N ALA A 236 -18.60 -15.05 -35.66
CA ALA A 236 -18.93 -16.13 -36.57
C ALA A 236 -20.45 -16.40 -36.61
N GLU A 237 -21.15 -16.27 -35.49
CA GLU A 237 -22.60 -16.44 -35.43
C GLU A 237 -23.39 -15.24 -35.95
N LEU A 238 -22.87 -14.01 -35.82
CA LEU A 238 -23.55 -12.81 -36.34
C LEU A 238 -23.41 -12.62 -37.86
N LYS A 239 -22.46 -13.29 -38.50
CA LYS A 239 -22.23 -13.25 -39.96
C LYS A 239 -22.97 -14.33 -40.75
N ASN A 240 -23.60 -15.30 -40.07
CA ASN A 240 -24.48 -16.32 -40.66
C ASN A 240 -25.95 -15.95 -40.47
#